data_AF-A0A1F3N147-F1
#
_entry.id   AF-A0A1F3N147-F1
#
_cell.length_a   1.000
_cell.length_b   1.000
_cell.length_c   1.000
_cell.angle_alpha   90.00
_cell.angle_beta   90.00
_cell.angle_gamma   90.00
#
_symmetry.space_group_name_H-M   'P 1'
#
loop_
_entity.id
_entity.type
_entity.pdbx_description
1 polymer ?
#
loop_
_entity_poly.entity_id
_entity_poly.type
_entity_poly.pdbx_seq_one_letter_code
_entity_poly.pdbx_strand_id
1 'polypeptide(L)' 'MGNCQFEHLDPQTIELAGISASIAGGCRPCLDFHFKKALEVGCDIDQVKEAIELGKMIKQRLVNDIYGHAEKLLNKEL' A
#
# COMPACT_ATOMS: atom_id res chain seq x y z
N MET A 1 6.48 -17.25 2.57
CA MET A 1 6.22 -16.31 3.68
C MET A 1 5.39 -17.07 4.69
N GLY A 2 5.87 -17.17 5.93
CA GLY A 2 5.26 -18.00 6.98
C GLY A 2 3.88 -17.50 7.38
N ASN A 3 3.06 -18.41 7.91
CA ASN A 3 1.70 -18.16 8.37
C ASN A 3 1.69 -17.15 9.53
N CYS A 4 1.78 -15.84 9.24
CA CYS A 4 1.46 -14.79 10.18
C CYS A 4 -0.07 -14.68 10.23
N GLN A 5 -0.71 -15.53 11.04
CA GLN A 5 -2.09 -15.28 11.44
C GLN A 5 -2.06 -14.17 12.49
N PHE A 6 -2.51 -12.97 12.12
CA PHE A 6 -2.69 -11.88 13.06
C PHE A 6 -3.84 -12.24 14.01
N GLU A 7 -3.63 -12.14 15.33
CA GLU A 7 -4.62 -12.56 16.33
C GLU A 7 -5.87 -11.66 16.41
N HIS A 8 -5.73 -10.41 15.95
CA HIS A 8 -6.74 -9.36 16.14
C HIS A 8 -7.18 -8.68 14.84
N LEU A 9 -6.66 -9.12 13.69
CA LEU A 9 -7.09 -8.61 12.39
C LEU A 9 -7.81 -9.72 11.64
N ASP A 10 -8.97 -9.40 11.08
CA ASP A 10 -9.66 -10.31 10.20
C ASP A 10 -8.90 -10.50 8.87
N PRO A 11 -9.14 -11.61 8.15
CA PRO A 11 -8.45 -11.88 6.88
C PRO A 11 -8.61 -10.79 5.82
N GLN A 12 -9.77 -10.13 5.74
CA GLN A 12 -10.01 -9.08 4.74
C GLN A 12 -9.13 -7.86 5.02
N THR A 13 -9.08 -7.43 6.28
CA THR A 13 -8.22 -6.33 6.74
C THR A 13 -6.75 -6.61 6.42
N ILE A 14 -6.28 -7.84 6.64
CA ILE A 14 -4.89 -8.25 6.36
C ILE A 14 -4.57 -8.09 4.86
N GLU A 15 -5.44 -8.61 3.99
CA GLU A 15 -5.17 -8.59 2.56
C GLU A 15 -5.31 -7.19 1.94
N LEU A 16 -6.28 -6.39 2.38
CA LEU A 16 -6.41 -4.99 1.95
C LEU A 16 -5.22 -4.13 2.40
N ALA A 17 -4.71 -4.35 3.62
CA ALA A 17 -3.47 -3.73 4.09
C ALA A 17 -2.26 -4.22 3.26
N GLY A 18 -2.21 -5.50 2.92
CA GLY A 18 -1.19 -6.10 2.05
C GLY A 18 -1.17 -5.48 0.65
N ILE A 19 -2.33 -5.24 0.04
CA ILE A 19 -2.47 -4.54 -1.25
C ILE A 19 -1.93 -3.12 -1.15
N SER A 20 -2.36 -2.37 -0.13
CA SER A 20 -1.93 -0.98 0.10
C SER A 20 -0.40 -0.90 0.27
N ALA A 21 0.17 -1.76 1.10
CA ALA A 21 1.60 -1.85 1.36
C ALA A 21 2.39 -2.25 0.10
N SER A 22 1.86 -3.18 -0.70
CA SER A 22 2.49 -3.63 -1.95
C SER A 22 2.59 -2.48 -2.96
N ILE A 23 1.57 -1.64 -3.07
CA ILE A 23 1.57 -0.47 -3.97
C ILE A 23 2.52 0.61 -3.46
N ALA A 24 2.44 0.94 -2.17
CA ALA A 24 3.35 1.91 -1.55
C ALA A 24 4.83 1.50 -1.69
N GLY A 25 5.11 0.20 -1.52
CA GLY A 25 6.45 -0.39 -1.65
C GLY A 25 6.88 -0.69 -3.09
N GLY A 26 5.96 -0.70 -4.06
CA GLY A 26 6.24 -1.09 -5.45
C GLY A 26 6.52 -2.60 -5.65
N CYS A 27 5.99 -3.48 -4.79
CA CYS A 27 6.19 -4.93 -4.90
C CYS A 27 5.12 -5.59 -5.79
N ARG A 28 5.43 -5.80 -7.08
CA ARG A 28 4.53 -6.47 -8.04
C ARG A 28 4.09 -7.89 -7.61
N PRO A 29 5.00 -8.83 -7.25
CA PRO A 29 4.57 -10.16 -6.85
C PRO A 29 3.75 -10.19 -5.55
N CYS A 30 4.00 -9.25 -4.63
CA CYS A 30 3.19 -9.10 -3.42
C CYS A 30 1.77 -8.62 -3.77
N LEU A 31 1.65 -7.67 -4.70
CA LEU A 31 0.36 -7.18 -5.17
C LEU A 31 -0.46 -8.30 -5.80
N ASP A 32 0.14 -9.12 -6.67
CA ASP A 32 -0.54 -10.26 -7.29
C ASP A 32 -1.05 -11.26 -6.24
N PHE A 33 -0.23 -11.56 -5.23
CA PHE A 33 -0.57 -12.46 -4.13
C PHE A 33 -1.74 -11.92 -3.29
N HIS A 34 -1.59 -10.69 -2.76
CA HIS A 34 -2.60 -10.10 -1.87
C HIS A 34 -3.90 -9.79 -2.61
N PHE A 35 -3.85 -9.41 -3.88
CA PHE A 35 -5.04 -9.24 -4.70
C PHE A 35 -5.82 -10.54 -4.83
N LYS A 36 -5.14 -11.64 -5.22
CA LYS A 36 -5.78 -12.95 -5.31
C LYS A 36 -6.36 -13.37 -3.95
N LYS A 37 -5.59 -13.18 -2.87
CA LYS A 37 -6.00 -13.61 -1.54
C LYS A 37 -7.18 -12.81 -0.99
N ALA A 38 -7.22 -11.50 -1.24
CA ALA A 38 -8.35 -10.64 -0.91
C ALA A 38 -9.67 -11.16 -1.50
N LEU A 39 -9.66 -11.58 -2.77
CA LEU A 39 -10.83 -12.17 -3.40
C LEU A 39 -11.21 -13.52 -2.79
N GLU A 40 -10.22 -14.37 -2.45
CA GLU A 40 -10.46 -15.66 -1.78
C GLU A 40 -11.10 -15.50 -0.39
N VAL A 41 -10.74 -14.44 0.34
CA VAL A 41 -11.30 -14.15 1.69
C VAL A 41 -12.58 -13.30 1.62
N GLY A 42 -13.10 -13.04 0.41
CA GLY A 42 -14.40 -12.43 0.20
C GLY A 42 -14.41 -10.89 0.20
N CYS A 43 -13.27 -10.23 0.02
CA CYS A 43 -13.27 -8.79 -0.26
C CYS A 43 -13.98 -8.52 -1.60
N ASP A 44 -14.80 -7.49 -1.65
CA ASP A 44 -15.35 -7.01 -2.91
C ASP A 44 -14.34 -6.12 -3.66
N ILE A 45 -14.64 -5.87 -4.94
CA ILE A 45 -13.76 -5.12 -5.83
C ILE A 45 -13.65 -3.64 -5.42
N ASP A 46 -14.66 -3.07 -4.79
CA ASP A 46 -14.65 -1.67 -4.36
C ASP A 46 -13.75 -1.48 -3.13
N GLN A 47 -13.78 -2.41 -2.16
CA GLN A 47 -12.80 -2.47 -1.06
C GLN A 47 -11.36 -2.55 -1.59
N VAL A 48 -11.12 -3.37 -2.62
CA VAL A 48 -9.80 -3.49 -3.26
C VAL A 48 -9.39 -2.19 -3.95
N LYS A 49 -10.31 -1.49 -4.63
CA LYS A 49 -10.03 -0.17 -5.24
C LYS A 49 -9.65 0.86 -4.18
N GLU A 50 -10.34 0.88 -3.04
CA GLU A 50 -10.01 1.78 -1.93
C GLU A 50 -8.62 1.48 -1.34
N ALA A 51 -8.26 0.20 -1.16
CA ALA A 51 -6.91 -0.19 -0.74
C ALA A 51 -5.83 0.22 -1.75
N ILE A 52 -6.12 0.10 -3.05
CA ILE A 52 -5.22 0.57 -4.11
C ILE A 52 -4.98 2.08 -4.00
N GLU A 53 -6.05 2.84 -3.78
CA GLU A 53 -5.95 4.30 -3.67
C GLU A 53 -5.21 4.72 -2.39
N LEU A 54 -5.46 4.04 -1.28
CA LEU A 54 -4.70 4.22 -0.04
C LEU A 54 -3.20 3.99 -0.26
N GLY A 55 -2.82 2.91 -0.95
CA GLY A 55 -1.42 2.63 -1.30
C GLY A 55 -0.77 3.73 -2.14
N LYS A 56 -1.50 4.28 -3.13
CA LYS A 56 -1.02 5.43 -3.94
C LYS A 56 -0.85 6.68 -3.09
N MET A 57 -1.81 6.99 -2.20
CA MET A 57 -1.72 8.14 -1.30
C MET A 57 -0.47 8.06 -0.41
N ILE A 58 -0.18 6.89 0.16
CA ILE A 58 1.03 6.64 0.95
C ILE A 58 2.28 6.88 0.09
N LYS A 59 2.30 6.36 -1.14
CA LYS A 59 3.43 6.57 -2.07
C LYS A 59 3.67 8.05 -2.35
N GLN A 60 2.59 8.80 -2.62
CA GLN A 60 2.70 10.20 -3.01
C GLN A 60 3.21 11.11 -1.89
N ARG A 61 2.95 10.78 -0.62
CA ARG A 61 3.51 11.53 0.51
C ARG A 61 5.03 11.57 0.47
N LEU A 62 5.68 10.43 0.20
CA LEU A 62 7.14 10.35 0.11
C LEU A 62 7.67 11.11 -1.12
N VAL A 63 6.96 11.03 -2.25
CA VAL A 63 7.33 11.75 -3.48
C VAL A 63 7.30 13.26 -3.25
N ASN A 64 6.21 13.77 -2.67
CA ASN A 64 6.05 15.20 -2.40
C ASN A 64 7.10 15.72 -1.40
N ASP A 65 7.40 14.94 -0.36
CA ASP A 65 8.42 15.31 0.64
C ASP A 65 9.81 15.44 0.00
N ILE A 66 10.23 14.42 -0.76
CA ILE A 66 11.54 14.41 -1.41
C ILE A 66 11.65 15.50 -2.49
N TYR A 67 10.62 15.71 -3.29
CA TYR A 67 10.66 16.74 -4.34
C TYR A 67 10.60 18.15 -3.73
N GLY A 68 9.75 18.38 -2.74
CA GLY A 68 9.73 19.66 -2.01
C GLY A 68 11.07 19.93 -1.31
N HIS A 69 11.73 18.91 -0.76
CA HIS A 69 13.08 19.06 -0.22
C HIS A 69 14.11 19.38 -1.31
N ALA A 70 14.06 18.70 -2.46
CA ALA A 70 14.93 19.00 -3.60
C ALA A 70 14.76 20.44 -4.10
N GLU A 71 13.53 20.95 -4.16
CA GLU A 71 13.25 22.36 -4.51
C GLU A 71 13.87 23.33 -3.49
N LYS A 72 13.74 23.05 -2.19
CA LYS A 72 14.41 23.86 -1.15
C LYS A 72 15.93 23.88 -1.31
N LEU A 73 16.54 22.74 -1.65
CA LEU A 73 17.98 22.65 -1.93
C LEU A 73 18.37 23.50 -3.14
N LEU A 74 17.58 23.47 -4.22
CA LEU A 74 17.82 24.30 -5.41
C LEU A 74 17.69 25.80 -5.11
N ASN A 75 16.72 26.17 -4.27
CA ASN A 75 16.45 27.56 -3.90
C ASN A 75 17.35 28.07 -2.75
N LYS A 76 18.17 27.21 -2.15
CA LYS A 76 19.04 27.50 -0.99
C LYS A 76 18.26 28.02 0.24
N GLU A 77 17.02 27.57 0.41
CA GLU A 77 16.11 27.98 1.50
C GLU A 77 16.27 27.11 2.77
N LEU A 78 17.52 26.80 3.13
CA LEU A 78 17.85 26.00 4.33
C LEU A 78 17.99 26.89 5.58
#